data_AF-A0A1Y1VD16-F1
#
_entry.id   AF-A0A1Y1VD16-F1
#
_cell.length_a   1.000
_cell.length_b   1.000
_cell.length_c   1.000
_cell.angle_alpha   90.00
_cell.angle_beta   90.00
_cell.angle_gamma   90.00
#
_symmetry.space_group_name_H-M   'P 1'
#
loop_
_entity.id
_entity.type
_entity.pdbx_description
1 polymer ?
#
loop_
_entity_poly.entity_id
_entity_poly.type
_entity_poly.pdbx_seq_one_letter_code
_entity_poly.pdbx_strand_id
1 'polypeptide(L)'
;MGYFKDLLNKPMYAPFEQLAAIGTEYIAQTPYTLILKKSTAFLGKFEYKLKDSNNKRYFSNSNKTNKKIIYNSEEKPLFNFSTTPQSTVIIYEGKKNDRSIVSIEERVTPNGLHGKRFYVSYTNLLNNQTRAFDMNCDKRFCCGGIFYGQEEMGAPLVCRISQIPRSNRFKVEIQPGIDMALMFGLALIFLEKGKNYRLNKQR
;
A
#
# COMPACT_ATOMS: atom_id res chain seq x y z
N MET A 1 0.74 11.32 23.29
CA MET A 1 1.18 10.04 22.66
C MET A 1 1.23 10.28 21.16
N GLY A 2 2.14 9.65 20.42
CA GLY A 2 2.34 9.98 18.99
C GLY A 2 1.43 9.17 18.06
N TYR A 3 1.11 9.73 16.89
CA TYR A 3 0.24 9.14 15.85
C TYR A 3 0.53 7.65 15.54
N PHE A 4 1.80 7.23 15.61
CA PHE A 4 2.20 5.82 15.46
C PHE A 4 1.48 4.89 16.46
N LYS A 5 1.45 5.24 17.75
CA LYS A 5 0.82 4.42 18.79
C LYS A 5 -0.70 4.39 18.62
N ASP A 6 -1.27 5.53 18.25
CA ASP A 6 -2.71 5.66 18.03
C ASP A 6 -3.14 4.78 16.87
N LEU A 7 -2.38 4.80 15.77
CA LEU A 7 -2.67 4.00 14.58
C LEU A 7 -2.53 2.49 14.81
N LEU A 8 -1.53 2.06 15.59
CA LEU A 8 -1.35 0.65 15.98
C LEU A 8 -2.51 0.11 16.82
N ASN A 9 -3.08 0.95 17.69
CA ASN A 9 -4.16 0.54 18.59
C ASN A 9 -5.57 0.76 18.00
N LYS A 10 -5.67 1.50 16.89
CA LYS A 10 -6.96 1.79 16.26
C LYS A 10 -7.68 0.50 15.85
N PRO A 11 -8.98 0.31 16.12
CA PRO A 11 -9.69 -0.85 15.61
C PRO A 11 -9.76 -0.79 14.07
N MET A 12 -9.79 -1.97 13.45
CA MET A 12 -9.92 -2.12 12.00
C MET A 12 -11.28 -2.73 11.68
N TYR A 13 -11.91 -2.25 10.62
CA TYR A 13 -13.25 -2.68 10.22
C TYR A 13 -13.29 -2.96 8.73
N ALA A 14 -14.05 -3.97 8.33
CA ALA A 14 -14.37 -4.19 6.92
C ALA A 14 -15.21 -3.01 6.40
N PRO A 15 -14.99 -2.57 5.14
CA PRO A 15 -15.90 -1.64 4.48
C PRO A 15 -17.29 -2.27 4.29
N PHE A 16 -18.30 -1.43 4.07
CA PHE A 16 -19.68 -1.89 3.82
C PHE A 16 -19.87 -2.51 2.42
N GLU A 17 -18.94 -2.27 1.49
CA GLU A 17 -18.95 -2.83 0.14
C GLU A 17 -17.60 -3.45 -0.19
N GLN A 18 -17.57 -4.33 -1.20
CA GLN A 18 -16.33 -4.88 -1.72
C GLN A 18 -15.63 -3.86 -2.63
N LEU A 19 -14.31 -3.77 -2.52
CA LEU A 19 -13.47 -2.78 -3.17
C LEU A 19 -12.39 -3.47 -4.00
N ALA A 20 -12.51 -3.39 -5.33
CA ALA A 20 -11.58 -3.98 -6.29
C ALA A 20 -11.05 -2.94 -7.27
N ALA A 21 -9.73 -2.86 -7.42
CA ALA A 21 -9.09 -1.92 -8.36
C ALA A 21 -8.17 -2.63 -9.37
N ILE A 22 -7.53 -3.71 -8.94
CA ILE A 22 -6.59 -4.51 -9.73
C ILE A 22 -7.29 -5.74 -10.31
N GLY A 23 -8.04 -6.47 -9.47
CA GLY A 23 -8.75 -7.68 -9.88
C GLY A 23 -9.68 -8.17 -8.78
N THR A 24 -10.86 -8.64 -9.16
CA THR A 24 -11.88 -9.11 -8.21
C THR A 24 -11.48 -10.42 -7.53
N GLU A 25 -10.61 -11.21 -8.16
CA GLU A 25 -10.03 -12.42 -7.58
C GLU A 25 -9.09 -12.16 -6.40
N TYR A 26 -8.62 -10.92 -6.23
CA TYR A 26 -7.72 -10.53 -5.14
C TYR A 26 -8.45 -9.95 -3.92
N ILE A 27 -9.78 -9.94 -3.92
CA ILE A 27 -10.58 -9.47 -2.78
C ILE A 27 -10.42 -10.45 -1.60
N ALA A 28 -9.90 -9.95 -0.48
CA ALA A 28 -9.79 -10.70 0.75
C ALA A 28 -11.17 -11.15 1.26
N GLN A 29 -11.38 -12.45 1.46
CA GLN A 29 -12.63 -12.99 2.02
C GLN A 29 -12.63 -13.00 3.56
N THR A 30 -11.45 -13.06 4.16
CA THR A 30 -11.21 -13.03 5.61
C THR A 30 -10.15 -11.98 5.92
N PRO A 31 -9.99 -11.55 7.19
CA PRO A 31 -8.88 -10.70 7.54
C PRO A 31 -7.56 -11.40 7.23
N TYR A 32 -6.63 -10.69 6.58
CA TYR A 32 -5.28 -11.19 6.29
C TYR A 32 -4.24 -10.44 7.12
N THR A 33 -3.27 -11.17 7.65
CA THR A 33 -2.02 -10.62 8.17
C THR A 33 -0.87 -11.14 7.32
N LEU A 34 -0.23 -10.22 6.59
CA LEU A 34 0.84 -10.54 5.67
C LEU A 34 2.14 -9.84 6.09
N ILE A 35 3.26 -10.45 5.74
CA ILE A 35 4.61 -9.96 5.99
C ILE A 35 5.22 -9.49 4.67
N LEU A 36 5.46 -8.20 4.58
CA LEU A 36 6.24 -7.57 3.53
C LEU A 36 7.72 -7.64 3.89
N LYS A 37 8.49 -8.37 3.08
CA LYS A 37 9.92 -8.61 3.32
C LYS A 37 10.73 -8.27 2.07
N LYS A 38 11.82 -7.51 2.27
CA LYS A 38 12.84 -7.31 1.25
C LYS A 38 13.60 -8.61 0.98
N SER A 39 13.77 -8.96 -0.28
CA SER A 39 14.59 -10.08 -0.71
C SER A 39 16.06 -9.83 -0.36
N THR A 40 16.73 -10.86 0.14
CA THR A 40 18.16 -10.83 0.49
C THR A 40 19.03 -11.45 -0.60
N ALA A 41 18.43 -12.03 -1.64
CA ALA A 41 19.17 -12.64 -2.74
C ALA A 41 19.78 -11.57 -3.64
N PHE A 42 21.11 -11.54 -3.74
CA PHE A 42 21.88 -10.56 -4.53
C PHE A 42 21.52 -10.59 -6.03
N LEU A 43 21.23 -11.78 -6.58
CA LEU A 43 20.76 -11.99 -7.96
C LEU A 43 19.25 -12.27 -8.03
N GLY A 44 18.49 -11.89 -7.00
CA GLY A 44 17.07 -12.18 -6.93
C GLY A 44 16.25 -11.33 -7.92
N LYS A 45 15.43 -12.00 -8.74
CA LYS A 45 14.44 -11.35 -9.64
C LYS A 45 13.50 -10.37 -8.92
N PHE A 46 13.19 -10.65 -7.66
CA PHE A 46 12.21 -9.89 -6.87
C PHE A 46 12.87 -9.12 -5.73
N GLU A 47 12.46 -7.86 -5.56
CA GLU A 47 12.97 -6.94 -4.56
C GLU A 47 12.21 -7.09 -3.23
N TYR A 48 10.89 -7.11 -3.27
CA TYR A 48 10.02 -7.38 -2.12
C TYR A 48 9.05 -8.51 -2.42
N LYS A 49 8.65 -9.21 -1.35
CA LYS A 49 7.66 -10.29 -1.38
C LYS A 49 6.65 -10.06 -0.26
N LEU A 50 5.37 -10.26 -0.55
CA LEU A 50 4.29 -10.28 0.43
C LEU A 50 3.88 -11.73 0.69
N LYS A 51 4.02 -12.16 1.94
CA LYS A 51 3.82 -13.56 2.36
C LYS A 51 2.92 -13.67 3.57
N ASP A 52 2.24 -14.80 3.77
CA ASP A 52 1.58 -15.09 5.05
C ASP A 52 2.55 -15.67 6.10
N SER A 53 2.02 -16.03 7.28
CA SER A 53 2.75 -16.69 8.36
C SER A 53 3.33 -18.05 7.97
N ASN A 54 2.74 -18.72 6.98
CA ASN A 54 3.17 -20.01 6.44
C ASN A 54 4.20 -19.86 5.30
N ASN A 55 4.75 -18.64 5.12
CA ASN A 55 5.69 -18.29 4.05
C ASN A 55 5.14 -18.41 2.61
N LYS A 56 3.84 -18.65 2.42
CA LYS A 56 3.19 -18.68 1.10
C LYS A 56 3.25 -17.28 0.51
N ARG A 57 3.76 -17.17 -0.71
CA ARG A 57 3.88 -15.90 -1.45
C ARG A 57 2.57 -15.61 -2.17
N TYR A 58 2.01 -14.44 -1.92
CA TYR A 58 0.85 -13.92 -2.67
C TYR A 58 1.30 -13.01 -3.81
N PHE A 59 2.20 -12.07 -3.49
CA PHE A 59 2.67 -11.09 -4.46
C PHE A 59 4.18 -10.84 -4.32
N SER A 60 4.76 -10.31 -5.38
CA SER A 60 6.15 -9.85 -5.40
C SER A 60 6.33 -8.71 -6.39
N ASN A 61 7.40 -7.92 -6.23
CA ASN A 61 7.74 -6.89 -7.20
C ASN A 61 9.15 -7.11 -7.77
N SER A 62 9.35 -6.70 -9.03
CA SER A 62 10.67 -6.49 -9.61
C SER A 62 10.88 -5.01 -9.87
N ASN A 63 12.12 -4.54 -9.77
CA ASN A 63 12.51 -3.21 -10.22
C ASN A 63 13.15 -3.31 -11.62
N LYS A 64 12.60 -2.58 -12.59
CA LYS A 64 13.13 -2.48 -13.96
C LYS A 64 13.10 -1.02 -14.38
N THR A 65 14.27 -0.44 -14.67
CA THR A 65 14.38 0.90 -15.29
C THR A 65 13.54 1.97 -14.55
N ASN A 66 13.70 2.06 -13.22
CA ASN A 66 12.93 2.95 -12.32
C ASN A 66 11.42 2.69 -12.22
N LYS A 67 10.94 1.58 -12.76
CA LYS A 67 9.57 1.10 -12.61
C LYS A 67 9.53 -0.13 -11.73
N LYS A 68 8.55 -0.17 -10.84
CA LYS A 68 8.22 -1.37 -10.07
C LYS A 68 7.08 -2.07 -10.76
N ILE A 69 7.29 -3.33 -11.09
CA ILE A 69 6.28 -4.21 -11.68
C ILE A 69 5.87 -5.20 -10.61
N ILE A 70 4.57 -5.34 -10.38
CA ILE A 70 3.97 -6.22 -9.39
C ILE A 70 3.51 -7.49 -10.10
N TYR A 71 3.74 -8.62 -9.46
CA TYR A 71 3.37 -9.94 -9.95
C TYR A 71 2.58 -10.70 -8.89
N ASN A 72 1.66 -11.54 -9.34
CA ASN A 72 0.98 -12.52 -8.50
C ASN A 72 1.88 -13.73 -8.14
N SER A 73 1.32 -14.74 -7.48
CA SER A 73 2.01 -15.96 -7.06
C SER A 73 2.55 -16.78 -8.24
N GLU A 74 1.88 -16.70 -9.40
CA GLU A 74 2.21 -17.35 -10.67
C GLU A 74 3.19 -16.53 -11.53
N GLU A 75 3.67 -15.40 -11.01
CA GLU A 75 4.58 -14.49 -11.71
C GLU A 75 4.00 -13.83 -12.97
N LYS A 76 2.67 -13.77 -13.07
CA LYS A 76 1.95 -12.94 -14.05
C LYS A 76 2.02 -11.47 -13.60
N PRO A 77 2.45 -10.54 -14.46
CA PRO A 77 2.45 -9.11 -14.14
C PRO A 77 1.01 -8.60 -13.98
N LEU A 78 0.74 -7.88 -12.89
CA LEU A 78 -0.57 -7.31 -12.60
C LEU A 78 -0.62 -5.83 -12.96
N PHE A 79 0.34 -5.06 -12.44
CA PHE A 79 0.41 -3.63 -12.63
C PHE A 79 1.84 -3.13 -12.43
N ASN A 80 2.07 -1.88 -12.78
CA ASN A 80 3.33 -1.21 -12.54
C ASN A 80 3.12 0.23 -12.05
N PHE A 81 4.13 0.76 -11.38
CA PHE A 81 4.19 2.18 -11.03
C PHE A 81 5.64 2.66 -10.96
N SER A 82 5.80 3.97 -10.95
CA SER A 82 7.06 4.66 -10.71
C SER A 82 6.86 5.70 -9.62
N THR A 83 7.77 5.75 -8.66
CA THR A 83 7.75 6.76 -7.60
C THR A 83 8.84 7.77 -7.84
N THR A 84 8.48 9.05 -7.97
CA THR A 84 9.45 10.16 -7.85
C THR A 84 9.23 10.89 -6.51
N PRO A 85 10.22 11.67 -6.03
CA PRO A 85 10.10 12.36 -4.74
C PRO A 85 8.91 13.33 -4.68
N GLN A 86 8.67 14.12 -5.73
CA GLN A 86 7.63 15.16 -5.73
C GLN A 86 6.33 14.82 -6.50
N SER A 87 6.25 13.70 -7.23
CA SER A 87 5.09 13.46 -8.10
C SER A 87 3.96 12.67 -7.42
N THR A 88 2.75 12.96 -7.91
CA THR A 88 1.63 12.00 -8.00
C THR A 88 2.16 10.66 -8.52
N VAL A 89 1.72 9.57 -7.90
CA VAL A 89 2.04 8.22 -8.33
C VAL A 89 0.84 7.69 -9.08
N ILE A 90 1.06 7.22 -10.30
CA ILE A 90 0.02 6.55 -11.11
C ILE A 90 0.39 5.08 -11.18
N ILE A 91 -0.60 4.22 -10.90
CA ILE A 91 -0.52 2.78 -11.15
C ILE A 91 -1.13 2.51 -12.52
N TYR A 92 -0.42 1.75 -13.34
CA TYR A 92 -0.84 1.33 -14.68
C TYR A 92 -1.05 -0.18 -14.76
N GLU A 93 -2.02 -0.60 -15.56
CA GLU A 93 -2.30 -2.02 -15.82
C GLU A 93 -1.13 -2.73 -16.51
N GLY A 94 -0.80 -3.94 -16.06
CA GLY A 94 0.24 -4.78 -16.63
C GLY A 94 1.66 -4.20 -16.53
N LYS A 95 2.45 -4.38 -17.60
CA LYS A 95 3.87 -3.97 -17.65
C LYS A 95 4.11 -2.59 -18.27
N LYS A 96 3.13 -2.09 -19.03
CA LYS A 96 3.24 -0.86 -19.82
C LYS A 96 2.45 0.28 -19.15
N ASN A 97 2.64 1.50 -19.61
CA ASN A 97 2.00 2.68 -19.04
C ASN A 97 0.77 3.12 -19.87
N ASP A 98 0.02 2.14 -20.36
CA ASP A 98 -0.99 2.38 -21.39
C ASP A 98 -2.36 2.75 -20.79
N ARG A 99 -2.71 2.14 -19.64
CA ARG A 99 -3.99 2.35 -18.95
C ARG A 99 -3.75 2.61 -17.47
N SER A 100 -4.14 3.78 -16.98
CA SER A 100 -4.11 4.10 -15.54
C SER A 100 -5.28 3.43 -14.81
N ILE A 101 -5.02 2.93 -13.61
CA ILE A 101 -6.01 2.24 -12.78
C ILE A 101 -6.15 2.87 -11.39
N VAL A 102 -5.08 3.49 -10.88
CA VAL A 102 -5.09 4.18 -9.58
C VAL A 102 -4.23 5.43 -9.67
N SER A 103 -4.72 6.54 -9.10
CA SER A 103 -3.95 7.76 -8.86
C SER A 103 -3.71 7.92 -7.35
N ILE A 104 -2.48 8.24 -6.96
CA ILE A 104 -2.09 8.54 -5.58
C ILE A 104 -1.47 9.92 -5.51
N GLU A 105 -2.14 10.84 -4.82
CA GLU A 105 -1.75 12.23 -4.68
C GLU A 105 -1.37 12.53 -3.24
N GLU A 106 -0.25 13.21 -3.02
CA GLU A 106 0.10 13.71 -1.69
C GLU A 106 -0.82 14.88 -1.33
N ARG A 107 -1.45 14.83 -0.16
CA ARG A 107 -2.29 15.91 0.36
C ARG A 107 -1.62 16.63 1.51
N VAL A 108 -2.01 17.89 1.69
CA VAL A 108 -1.62 18.69 2.85
C VAL A 108 -2.08 17.94 4.10
N THR A 109 -1.16 17.79 5.06
CA THR A 109 -1.46 17.17 6.35
C THR A 109 -2.02 18.26 7.27
N PRO A 110 -3.26 18.11 7.78
CA PRO A 110 -3.86 19.09 8.66
C PRO A 110 -3.07 19.29 9.96
N ASN A 111 -3.19 20.48 10.55
CA ASN A 111 -2.51 20.81 11.81
C ASN A 111 -2.91 19.82 12.91
N GLY A 112 -1.91 19.13 13.51
CA GLY A 112 -2.12 18.14 14.57
C GLY A 112 -1.92 16.68 14.12
N LEU A 113 -2.08 16.37 12.83
CA LEU A 113 -1.66 15.09 12.27
C LEU A 113 -0.15 15.12 12.00
N HIS A 114 0.57 14.12 12.52
CA HIS A 114 2.01 14.04 12.43
C HIS A 114 2.43 13.02 11.36
N GLY A 115 2.58 13.49 10.12
CA GLY A 115 3.23 12.72 9.06
C GLY A 115 2.82 13.16 7.65
N LYS A 116 2.66 12.19 6.74
CA LYS A 116 2.31 12.42 5.33
C LYS A 116 0.97 11.77 5.01
N ARG A 117 0.14 12.45 4.23
CA ARG A 117 -1.20 12.01 3.80
C ARG A 117 -1.23 11.84 2.29
N PHE A 118 -1.85 10.76 1.83
CA PHE A 118 -2.03 10.48 0.42
C PHE A 118 -3.49 10.15 0.13
N TYR A 119 -4.03 10.70 -0.94
CA TYR A 119 -5.34 10.37 -1.45
C TYR A 119 -5.21 9.42 -2.62
N VAL A 120 -5.82 8.25 -2.49
CA VAL A 120 -5.78 7.17 -3.48
C VAL A 120 -7.13 7.12 -4.16
N SER A 121 -7.20 7.39 -5.46
CA SER A 121 -8.44 7.36 -6.26
C SER A 121 -8.38 6.27 -7.32
N TYR A 122 -9.48 5.53 -7.50
CA TYR A 122 -9.59 4.44 -8.46
C TYR A 122 -11.05 4.19 -8.84
N THR A 123 -11.27 3.48 -9.95
CA THR A 123 -12.61 2.98 -10.32
C THR A 123 -12.80 1.58 -9.74
N ASN A 124 -13.85 1.38 -8.94
CA ASN A 124 -14.16 0.06 -8.40
C ASN A 124 -14.67 -0.86 -9.52
N LEU A 125 -13.99 -1.98 -9.73
CA LEU A 125 -14.29 -2.92 -10.83
C LEU A 125 -15.65 -3.60 -10.69
N LEU A 126 -16.24 -3.64 -9.49
CA LEU A 126 -17.51 -4.31 -9.24
C LEU A 126 -18.74 -3.49 -9.65
N ASN A 127 -18.64 -2.15 -9.59
CA ASN A 127 -19.79 -1.27 -9.84
C ASN A 127 -19.44 -0.07 -10.73
N ASN A 128 -18.21 0.02 -11.24
CA ASN A 128 -17.68 1.10 -12.05
C ASN A 128 -17.76 2.50 -11.42
N GLN A 129 -17.95 2.59 -10.10
CA GLN A 129 -17.97 3.86 -9.40
C GLN A 129 -16.57 4.24 -8.92
N THR A 130 -16.26 5.53 -8.98
CA THR A 130 -15.02 6.05 -8.39
C THR A 130 -15.07 5.90 -6.88
N ARG A 131 -13.99 5.37 -6.32
CA ARG A 131 -13.77 5.20 -4.88
C ARG A 131 -12.42 5.78 -4.51
N ALA A 132 -12.26 6.03 -3.22
CA ALA A 132 -11.01 6.54 -2.71
C ALA A 132 -10.66 5.97 -1.34
N PHE A 133 -9.35 5.87 -1.12
CA PHE A 133 -8.78 5.67 0.20
C PHE A 133 -8.02 6.92 0.64
N ASP A 134 -8.06 7.17 1.95
CA ASP A 134 -7.17 8.11 2.60
C ASP A 134 -6.04 7.33 3.26
N MET A 135 -4.80 7.64 2.92
CA MET A 135 -3.62 6.94 3.42
C MET A 135 -2.79 7.88 4.27
N ASN A 136 -2.80 7.65 5.58
CA ASN A 136 -2.09 8.48 6.54
C ASN A 136 -0.90 7.73 7.11
N CYS A 137 0.27 8.36 7.09
CA CYS A 137 1.55 7.78 7.50
C CYS A 137 2.09 8.54 8.70
N ASP A 138 2.78 7.86 9.62
CA ASP A 138 3.55 8.55 10.65
C ASP A 138 4.80 9.25 10.06
N LYS A 139 5.33 10.24 10.79
CA LYS A 139 6.53 11.01 10.38
C LYS A 139 7.73 10.15 9.98
N ARG A 140 7.89 8.93 10.52
CA ARG A 140 9.05 8.07 10.24
C ARG A 140 8.77 7.01 9.19
N PHE A 141 7.54 6.92 8.67
CA PHE A 141 7.10 5.81 7.82
C PHE A 141 7.39 4.45 8.47
N CYS A 142 7.16 4.37 9.78
CA CYS A 142 7.14 3.14 10.57
C CYS A 142 5.72 2.55 10.64
N CYS A 143 4.67 3.35 10.45
CA CYS A 143 3.29 2.89 10.36
C CYS A 143 2.47 3.74 9.38
N GLY A 144 1.56 3.11 8.65
CA GLY A 144 0.61 3.75 7.74
C GLY A 144 -0.76 3.10 7.83
N GLY A 145 -1.80 3.93 7.87
CA GLY A 145 -3.19 3.52 7.88
C GLY A 145 -3.84 3.85 6.55
N ILE A 146 -4.62 2.93 6.02
CA ILE A 146 -5.41 3.11 4.81
C ILE A 146 -6.88 3.04 5.23
N PHE A 147 -7.58 4.15 5.03
CA PHE A 147 -8.95 4.37 5.47
C PHE A 147 -9.88 4.41 4.27
N TYR A 148 -11.06 3.78 4.38
CA TYR A 148 -12.09 3.89 3.36
C TYR A 148 -12.97 5.12 3.64
N GLY A 149 -12.52 6.28 3.12
CA GLY A 149 -13.02 7.61 3.48
C GLY A 149 -11.98 8.41 4.26
N GLN A 150 -12.36 9.60 4.73
CA GLN A 150 -11.45 10.49 5.47
C GLN A 150 -11.31 10.05 6.93
N GLU A 151 -10.07 9.87 7.42
CA GLU A 151 -9.82 9.45 8.81
C GLU A 151 -10.48 10.37 9.84
N GLU A 152 -10.46 11.69 9.59
CA GLU A 152 -10.98 12.74 10.45
C GLU A 152 -12.51 12.66 10.62
N MET A 153 -13.20 12.08 9.64
CA MET A 153 -14.65 11.85 9.66
C MET A 153 -15.01 10.48 10.26
N GLY A 154 -14.06 9.79 10.90
CA GLY A 154 -14.30 8.48 11.50
C GLY A 154 -14.33 7.32 10.50
N ALA A 155 -13.74 7.50 9.31
CA ALA A 155 -13.69 6.45 8.30
C ALA A 155 -13.03 5.16 8.84
N PRO A 156 -13.52 3.97 8.40
CA PRO A 156 -12.97 2.69 8.84
C PRO A 156 -11.53 2.50 8.36
N LEU A 157 -10.65 2.09 9.27
CA LEU A 157 -9.30 1.62 8.96
C LEU A 157 -9.39 0.22 8.35
N VAL A 158 -9.18 0.13 7.03
CA VAL A 158 -9.35 -1.13 6.27
C VAL A 158 -8.03 -1.86 6.05
N CYS A 159 -6.91 -1.15 6.09
CA CYS A 159 -5.58 -1.75 6.02
C CYS A 159 -4.57 -0.99 6.88
N ARG A 160 -3.69 -1.72 7.55
CA ARG A 160 -2.59 -1.17 8.35
C ARG A 160 -1.26 -1.74 7.89
N ILE A 161 -0.31 -0.85 7.66
CA ILE A 161 1.10 -1.17 7.42
C ILE A 161 1.87 -0.79 8.68
N SER A 162 2.65 -1.70 9.25
CA SER A 162 3.43 -1.42 10.46
C SER A 162 4.79 -2.08 10.41
N GLN A 163 5.83 -1.38 10.83
CA GLN A 163 7.17 -1.92 10.92
C GLN A 163 7.24 -2.93 12.07
N ILE A 164 7.81 -4.09 11.80
CA ILE A 164 8.09 -5.08 12.84
C ILE A 164 9.35 -4.61 13.60
N PRO A 165 9.30 -4.42 14.92
CA PRO A 165 10.43 -3.96 15.70
C PRO A 165 11.69 -4.79 15.46
N ARG A 166 12.84 -4.11 15.36
CA ARG A 166 14.16 -4.72 15.12
C ARG A 166 14.24 -5.56 13.83
N SER A 167 13.33 -5.32 12.89
CA SER A 167 13.28 -5.99 11.59
C SER A 167 13.17 -4.99 10.45
N ASN A 168 13.72 -5.34 9.29
CA ASN A 168 13.49 -4.63 8.03
C ASN A 168 12.24 -5.16 7.31
N ARG A 169 11.24 -5.59 8.08
CA ARG A 169 10.00 -6.20 7.61
C ARG A 169 8.82 -5.37 8.09
N PHE A 170 7.75 -5.41 7.31
CA PHE A 170 6.50 -4.75 7.66
C PHE A 170 5.39 -5.79 7.74
N LYS A 171 4.51 -5.64 8.73
CA LYS A 171 3.24 -6.33 8.83
C LYS A 171 2.21 -5.51 8.05
N VAL A 172 1.46 -6.16 7.17
CA VAL A 172 0.36 -5.59 6.39
C VAL A 172 -0.91 -6.34 6.80
N GLU A 173 -1.78 -5.67 7.53
CA GLU A 173 -3.06 -6.19 8.00
C GLU A 173 -4.15 -5.66 7.07
N ILE A 174 -5.00 -6.53 6.53
CA ILE A 174 -6.01 -6.19 5.52
C ILE A 174 -7.34 -6.77 5.97
N GLN A 175 -8.39 -5.94 6.01
CA GLN A 175 -9.75 -6.39 6.32
C GLN A 175 -10.42 -7.08 5.11
N PRO A 176 -11.44 -7.92 5.35
CA PRO A 176 -12.26 -8.50 4.29
C PRO A 176 -12.84 -7.46 3.35
N GLY A 177 -13.15 -7.85 2.13
CA GLY A 177 -13.76 -6.99 1.11
C GLY A 177 -12.76 -6.05 0.41
N ILE A 178 -11.46 -6.16 0.68
CA ILE A 178 -10.43 -5.29 0.11
C ILE A 178 -9.53 -6.07 -0.87
N ASP A 179 -9.23 -5.45 -2.02
CA ASP A 179 -8.23 -5.90 -2.98
C ASP A 179 -6.81 -5.94 -2.38
N MET A 180 -6.32 -7.16 -2.14
CA MET A 180 -4.99 -7.39 -1.57
C MET A 180 -3.86 -6.95 -2.50
N ALA A 181 -4.06 -7.02 -3.81
CA ALA A 181 -3.03 -6.63 -4.78
C ALA A 181 -2.85 -5.10 -4.77
N LEU A 182 -3.95 -4.34 -4.66
CA LEU A 182 -3.89 -2.90 -4.44
C LEU A 182 -3.16 -2.56 -3.13
N MET A 183 -3.54 -3.21 -2.03
CA MET A 183 -2.92 -2.96 -0.72
C MET A 183 -1.41 -3.25 -0.73
N PHE A 184 -0.98 -4.28 -1.47
CA PHE A 184 0.45 -4.52 -1.68
C PHE A 184 1.13 -3.38 -2.44
N GLY A 185 0.51 -2.87 -3.51
CA GLY A 185 1.00 -1.71 -4.25
C GLY A 185 1.17 -0.48 -3.37
N LEU A 186 0.15 -0.16 -2.56
CA LEU A 186 0.18 0.97 -1.61
C LEU A 186 1.25 0.77 -0.53
N ALA A 187 1.44 -0.46 -0.03
CA ALA A 187 2.50 -0.77 0.91
C ALA A 187 3.91 -0.55 0.32
N LEU A 188 4.11 -0.84 -0.97
CA LEU A 188 5.38 -0.54 -1.64
C LEU A 188 5.58 0.98 -1.83
N ILE A 189 4.52 1.70 -2.19
CA ILE A 189 4.57 3.17 -2.34
C ILE A 189 4.91 3.83 -1.00
N PHE A 190 4.33 3.35 0.10
CA PHE A 190 4.68 3.77 1.46
C PHE A 190 6.18 3.63 1.75
N LEU A 191 6.77 2.48 1.41
CA LEU A 191 8.19 2.23 1.61
C LEU A 191 9.07 3.17 0.78
N GLU A 192 8.71 3.40 -0.49
CA GLU A 192 9.47 4.27 -1.38
C GLU A 192 9.38 5.74 -0.97
N LYS A 193 8.18 6.25 -0.63
CA LYS A 193 8.01 7.61 -0.12
C LYS A 193 8.75 7.79 1.21
N GLY A 194 8.72 6.79 2.10
CA GLY A 194 9.50 6.81 3.33
C GLY A 194 11.02 6.79 3.11
N LYS A 195 11.50 6.06 2.10
CA LYS A 195 12.92 6.09 1.70
C LYS A 195 13.31 7.48 1.17
N ASN A 196 12.51 8.05 0.27
CA ASN A 196 12.76 9.38 -0.30
C ASN A 196 12.73 10.48 0.77
N TYR A 197 11.79 10.40 1.72
CA TYR A 197 11.71 11.33 2.85
C TYR A 197 12.98 11.31 3.70
N ARG A 198 13.52 10.13 4.02
CA ARG A 198 14.77 9.98 4.78
C ARG A 198 15.98 10.54 4.03
N LEU A 199 16.06 10.33 2.71
CA LEU A 199 17.14 10.85 1.87
C LEU A 199 17.11 12.39 1.78
N ASN A 200 15.92 12.98 1.66
CA ASN A 200 15.78 14.44 1.57
C ASN A 200 16.11 15.16 2.90
N LYS A 201 15.92 14.51 4.05
CA LYS A 201 16.26 15.10 5.36
C LYS A 201 17.79 15.13 5.62
N GLN A 202 18.56 14.37 4.87
CA GLN A 202 20.03 14.30 4.99
C GLN A 202 20.74 15.30 4.05
N ARG A 203 20.00 15.99 3.19
CA ARG A 203 20.48 17.07 2.32
C ARG A 203 20.09 18.41 2.90
#